data_AF-A0A0C7N7L7-F1
#
_entry.id   AF-A0A0C7N7L7-F1
#
_cell.length_a   1.000
_cell.length_b   1.000
_cell.length_c   1.000
_cell.angle_alpha   90.00
_cell.angle_beta   90.00
_cell.angle_gamma   90.00
#
_symmetry.space_group_name_H-M   'P 1'
#
loop_
_entity.id
_entity.type
_entity.pdbx_description
1 polymer ?
#
loop_
_entity_poly.entity_id
_entity_poly.type
_entity_poly.pdbx_seq_one_letter_code
_entity_poly.pdbx_strand_id
1 'polypeptide(L)'
;MRDNTSDLTPAEFSKVFGNACNVIEQKTGQKTSASLLKRDVMELFALLRSVSDSISAYDREKYNSRLTRLLKQITAADTSATTRKFQFKTRPQKDQKRDETYVQDTPNLSDKSIGSPKCIGKTLEYRIGGVYENLEKCSLTFGSEESNEKLDSAAILIRSCHKSVINFKAMPFVHGSVYIENAQHCIILFRLPESSQIQIRLHELENCDIYMVRVGLPHQSIVLENCTGLRFHGDMRKCTKIHDFSSVGKTNSSEHPNYQYESFDLCNFDTPALVELVSGSESSI
;
A
#
# COMPACT_ATOMS: atom_id res chain seq x y z
N MET A 1 18.29 -24.33 32.44
CA MET A 1 19.16 -24.31 31.25
C MET A 1 19.99 -23.05 31.35
N ARG A 2 21.32 -23.18 31.27
CA ARG A 2 22.27 -22.09 31.49
C ARG A 2 22.30 -21.10 30.33
N ASP A 3 22.56 -19.84 30.68
CA ASP A 3 22.77 -18.67 29.82
C ASP A 3 23.63 -18.97 28.60
N ASN A 4 23.07 -18.75 27.42
CA ASN A 4 23.77 -18.73 26.13
C ASN A 4 23.10 -17.72 25.16
N THR A 5 22.41 -16.71 25.69
CA THR A 5 21.52 -15.82 24.90
C THR A 5 22.13 -14.47 24.57
N SER A 6 23.40 -14.23 24.90
CA SER A 6 24.06 -12.94 24.65
C SER A 6 24.57 -12.73 23.22
N ASP A 7 24.60 -13.76 22.36
CA ASP A 7 25.20 -13.66 21.02
C ASP A 7 24.33 -14.29 19.91
N LEU A 8 23.01 -14.07 19.93
CA LEU A 8 22.15 -14.49 18.81
C LEU A 8 21.99 -13.34 17.81
N THR A 9 22.39 -13.57 16.56
CA THR A 9 22.09 -12.63 15.48
C THR A 9 20.58 -12.53 15.24
N PRO A 10 20.05 -11.42 14.70
CA PRO A 10 18.60 -11.27 14.44
C PRO A 10 18.00 -12.40 13.58
N ALA A 11 18.79 -12.94 12.64
CA ALA A 11 18.38 -14.07 11.79
C ALA A 11 18.29 -15.38 12.57
N GLU A 12 19.23 -15.64 13.48
CA GLU A 12 19.21 -16.82 14.36
C GLU A 12 18.07 -16.72 15.38
N PHE A 13 17.82 -15.53 15.92
CA PHE A 13 16.70 -15.28 16.81
C PHE A 13 15.36 -15.59 16.13
N SER A 14 15.15 -15.15 14.88
CA SER A 14 13.92 -15.43 14.14
C SER A 14 13.66 -16.93 13.98
N LYS A 15 14.72 -17.71 13.69
CA LYS A 15 14.65 -19.16 13.53
C LYS A 15 14.38 -19.87 14.87
N VAL A 16 15.09 -19.50 15.93
CA VAL A 16 14.92 -20.06 17.28
C VAL A 16 13.52 -19.74 17.81
N PHE A 17 13.07 -18.49 17.67
CA PHE A 17 11.75 -18.03 18.07
C PHE A 17 10.63 -18.73 17.30
N GLY A 18 10.77 -18.81 15.96
CA GLY A 18 9.82 -19.51 15.10
C GLY A 18 9.67 -20.99 15.49
N ASN A 19 10.78 -21.67 15.73
CA ASN A 19 10.78 -23.08 16.16
C ASN A 19 10.12 -23.24 17.53
N ALA A 20 10.44 -22.38 18.50
CA ALA A 20 9.84 -22.44 19.84
C ALA A 20 8.33 -22.21 19.81
N CYS A 21 7.84 -21.23 19.03
CA CYS A 21 6.41 -21.01 18.86
C CYS A 21 5.70 -22.21 18.19
N ASN A 22 6.31 -22.82 17.17
CA ASN A 22 5.74 -23.98 16.49
C ASN A 22 5.64 -25.19 17.44
N VAL A 23 6.63 -25.40 18.31
CA VAL A 23 6.60 -26.47 19.33
C VAL A 23 5.46 -26.25 20.34
N ILE A 24 5.24 -25.00 20.77
CA ILE A 24 4.12 -24.66 21.68
C ILE A 24 2.78 -24.85 20.98
N GLU A 25 2.65 -24.42 19.72
CA GLU A 25 1.43 -24.62 18.90
C GLU A 25 1.10 -26.12 18.75
N GLN A 26 2.10 -26.97 18.49
CA GLN A 26 1.92 -28.42 18.42
C GLN A 26 1.51 -29.04 19.76
N LYS A 27 2.14 -28.62 20.87
CA LYS A 27 1.81 -29.11 22.21
C LYS A 27 0.44 -28.65 22.71
N THR A 28 -0.08 -27.54 22.19
CA THR A 28 -1.44 -27.04 22.47
C THR A 28 -2.52 -27.95 21.89
N GLY A 29 -2.19 -28.72 20.83
CA GLY A 29 -3.06 -29.78 20.27
C GLY A 29 -2.94 -31.14 20.97
N GLN A 30 -2.03 -31.28 21.92
CA GLN A 30 -1.80 -32.51 22.70
C GLN A 30 -2.26 -32.29 24.15
N LYS A 31 -2.53 -33.36 24.92
CA LYS A 31 -2.94 -33.29 26.36
C LYS A 31 -1.81 -32.81 27.29
N THR A 32 -1.07 -31.77 26.89
CA THR A 32 -0.02 -31.13 27.68
C THR A 32 -0.67 -30.18 28.69
N SER A 33 -0.14 -30.13 29.92
CA SER A 33 -0.67 -29.25 30.96
C SER A 33 -0.57 -27.77 30.56
N ALA A 34 -1.70 -27.05 30.61
CA ALA A 34 -1.78 -25.64 30.24
C ALA A 34 -0.88 -24.72 31.08
N SER A 35 -0.56 -25.11 32.32
CA SER A 35 0.37 -24.37 33.19
C SER A 35 1.81 -24.39 32.66
N LEU A 36 2.25 -25.52 32.11
CA LEU A 36 3.56 -25.65 31.49
C LEU A 36 3.66 -24.81 30.21
N LEU A 37 2.61 -24.83 29.38
CA LEU A 37 2.57 -24.03 28.15
C LEU A 37 2.55 -22.52 28.43
N LYS A 38 1.84 -22.08 29.48
CA LYS A 38 1.87 -20.67 29.91
C LYS A 38 3.27 -20.25 30.36
N ARG A 39 3.97 -21.11 31.11
CA ARG A 39 5.36 -20.84 31.52
C ARG A 39 6.29 -20.72 30.31
N ASP A 40 6.21 -21.64 29.36
CA ASP A 40 7.04 -21.61 28.15
C ASP A 40 6.79 -20.33 27.32
N VAL A 41 5.54 -19.87 27.22
CA VAL A 41 5.20 -18.58 26.57
C VAL A 41 5.78 -17.38 27.33
N MET A 42 5.76 -17.40 28.67
CA MET A 42 6.34 -16.33 29.49
C MET A 42 7.88 -16.28 29.38
N GLU A 43 8.54 -17.43 29.25
CA GLU A 43 9.98 -17.50 28.96
C GLU A 43 10.30 -16.88 27.59
N LEU A 44 9.46 -17.10 26.57
CA LEU A 44 9.61 -16.44 25.27
C LEU A 44 9.37 -14.93 25.33
N PHE A 45 8.46 -14.44 26.17
CA PHE A 45 8.32 -13.00 26.42
C PHE A 45 9.56 -12.41 27.08
N ALA A 46 10.18 -13.11 28.03
CA ALA A 46 11.42 -12.68 28.66
C ALA A 46 12.59 -12.62 27.66
N LEU A 47 12.71 -13.64 26.80
CA LEU A 47 13.71 -13.68 25.75
C LEU A 47 13.51 -12.58 24.69
N LEU A 48 12.26 -12.32 24.30
CA LEU A 48 11.94 -11.24 23.36
C LEU A 48 12.31 -9.86 23.94
N ARG A 49 12.13 -9.66 25.26
CA ARG A 49 12.56 -8.43 25.94
C ARG A 49 14.08 -8.28 25.95
N SER A 50 14.82 -9.36 26.20
CA SER A 50 16.29 -9.32 26.24
C SER A 50 16.93 -8.99 24.90
N VAL A 51 16.26 -9.28 23.77
CA VAL A 51 16.74 -8.94 22.43
C VAL A 51 16.02 -7.73 21.81
N SER A 52 15.14 -7.06 22.55
CA SER A 52 14.20 -6.08 22.00
C SER A 52 14.86 -4.84 21.36
N ASP A 53 16.07 -4.50 21.78
CA ASP A 53 16.87 -3.41 21.23
C ASP A 53 17.66 -3.81 19.97
N SER A 54 17.77 -5.11 19.69
CA SER A 54 18.52 -5.67 18.56
C SER A 54 17.63 -6.10 17.37
N ILE A 55 16.31 -5.95 17.51
CA ILE A 55 15.32 -6.33 16.49
C ILE A 55 14.49 -5.12 16.08
N SER A 56 13.94 -5.15 14.86
CA SER A 56 13.10 -4.05 14.37
C SER A 56 11.82 -3.90 15.21
N ALA A 57 11.28 -2.68 15.27
CA ALA A 57 10.00 -2.43 15.95
C ALA A 57 8.84 -3.25 15.35
N TYR A 58 8.88 -3.52 14.05
CA TYR A 58 7.93 -4.39 13.35
C TYR A 58 8.04 -5.84 13.82
N ASP A 59 9.25 -6.40 13.85
CA ASP A 59 9.46 -7.78 14.29
C ASP A 59 9.09 -7.95 15.77
N ARG A 60 9.42 -6.96 16.60
CA ARG A 60 9.02 -6.92 18.00
C ARG A 60 7.49 -6.98 18.15
N GLU A 61 6.75 -6.19 17.38
CA GLU A 61 5.29 -6.20 17.39
C GLU A 61 4.71 -7.51 16.86
N LYS A 62 5.26 -8.03 15.76
CA LYS A 62 4.90 -9.32 15.17
C LYS A 62 5.08 -10.47 16.16
N TYR A 63 6.21 -10.52 16.84
CA TYR A 63 6.52 -11.54 17.85
C TYR A 63 5.62 -11.39 19.09
N ASN A 64 5.42 -10.17 19.60
CA ASN A 64 4.49 -9.89 20.70
C ASN A 64 3.05 -10.31 20.38
N SER A 65 2.58 -9.97 19.18
CA SER A 65 1.25 -10.34 18.68
C SER A 65 1.10 -11.86 18.62
N ARG A 66 2.12 -12.58 18.15
CA ARG A 66 2.09 -14.06 18.10
C ARG A 66 2.07 -14.68 19.50
N LEU A 67 2.91 -14.22 20.44
CA LEU A 67 2.90 -14.72 21.83
C LEU A 67 1.59 -14.43 22.54
N THR A 68 1.02 -13.24 22.34
CA THR A 68 -0.28 -12.86 22.89
C THR A 68 -1.39 -13.76 22.37
N ARG A 69 -1.36 -14.11 21.07
CA ARG A 69 -2.30 -15.06 20.47
C ARG A 69 -2.17 -16.45 21.10
N LEU A 70 -0.94 -16.94 21.28
CA LEU A 70 -0.68 -18.24 21.91
C LEU A 70 -1.19 -18.28 23.36
N LEU A 71 -0.90 -17.25 24.14
CA LEU A 71 -1.37 -17.15 25.51
C LEU A 71 -2.91 -17.14 25.60
N LYS A 72 -3.57 -16.42 24.68
CA LYS A 72 -5.04 -16.42 24.56
C LYS A 72 -5.58 -17.81 24.21
N GLN A 73 -4.94 -18.52 23.27
CA GLN A 73 -5.36 -19.87 22.88
C GLN A 73 -5.22 -20.88 24.01
N ILE A 74 -4.09 -20.87 24.73
CA ILE A 74 -3.87 -21.74 25.89
C ILE A 74 -4.89 -21.44 26.99
N THR A 75 -5.19 -20.16 27.22
CA THR A 75 -6.17 -19.75 28.24
C THR A 75 -7.61 -20.10 27.83
N ALA A 76 -7.95 -19.99 26.55
CA ALA A 76 -9.26 -20.38 26.00
C ALA A 76 -9.46 -21.91 26.01
N ALA A 77 -8.40 -22.69 25.77
CA ALA A 77 -8.43 -24.14 25.87
C ALA A 77 -8.62 -24.62 27.33
N ASP A 78 -8.10 -23.88 28.31
CA ASP A 78 -8.34 -24.08 29.75
C ASP A 78 -9.79 -23.76 30.17
N THR A 79 -10.50 -22.92 29.41
CA THR A 79 -11.84 -22.41 29.73
C THR A 79 -12.96 -23.05 28.91
N SER A 80 -12.79 -24.29 28.44
CA SER A 80 -13.82 -25.03 27.69
C SER A 80 -15.03 -25.48 28.52
N ALA A 81 -15.53 -24.64 29.42
CA ALA A 81 -16.88 -24.70 29.96
C ALA A 81 -17.64 -23.44 29.54
N THR A 82 -18.53 -23.62 28.54
CA THR A 82 -19.63 -22.74 28.12
C THR A 82 -19.28 -21.38 27.48
N THR A 83 -19.16 -21.35 26.16
CA THR A 83 -19.45 -20.14 25.38
C THR A 83 -20.61 -20.40 24.40
N ARG A 84 -21.80 -19.92 24.78
CA ARG A 84 -22.98 -19.82 23.90
C ARG A 84 -22.61 -18.92 22.72
N LYS A 85 -22.71 -19.44 21.49
CA LYS A 85 -22.57 -18.64 20.27
C LYS A 85 -23.76 -17.69 20.17
N PHE A 86 -23.47 -16.40 20.14
CA PHE A 86 -24.45 -15.36 19.82
C PHE A 86 -24.85 -15.51 18.35
N GLN A 87 -26.12 -15.80 18.08
CA GLN A 87 -26.69 -15.80 16.73
C GLN A 87 -27.42 -14.48 16.51
N PHE A 88 -26.95 -13.69 15.55
CA PHE A 88 -27.69 -12.53 15.08
C PHE A 88 -28.95 -13.00 14.36
N LYS A 89 -30.13 -12.55 14.80
CA LYS A 89 -31.39 -12.78 14.08
C LYS A 89 -31.38 -11.93 12.81
N THR A 90 -31.35 -12.59 11.66
CA THR A 90 -31.53 -11.98 10.34
C THR A 90 -32.91 -11.34 10.24
N ARG A 91 -32.98 -10.09 9.76
CA ARG A 91 -34.26 -9.40 9.49
C ARG A 91 -34.99 -10.07 8.31
N PRO A 92 -36.33 -10.03 8.26
CA PRO A 92 -37.08 -10.58 7.14
C PRO A 92 -36.82 -9.78 5.86
N GLN A 93 -36.41 -10.46 4.78
CA GLN A 93 -36.38 -9.91 3.43
C GLN A 93 -37.81 -9.57 2.99
N LYS A 94 -38.05 -8.30 2.65
CA LYS A 94 -39.19 -7.93 1.80
C LYS A 94 -38.75 -8.08 0.35
N ASP A 95 -39.57 -8.78 -0.43
CA ASP A 95 -39.43 -8.93 -1.87
C ASP A 95 -39.38 -7.57 -2.56
N GLN A 96 -38.23 -7.25 -3.14
CA GLN A 96 -38.11 -6.28 -4.22
C GLN A 96 -37.40 -6.96 -5.39
N LYS A 97 -38.06 -6.87 -6.54
CA LYS A 97 -37.69 -7.47 -7.83
C LYS A 97 -36.23 -7.18 -8.16
N ARG A 98 -35.48 -8.25 -8.44
CA ARG A 98 -34.14 -8.23 -9.03
C ARG A 98 -34.26 -7.89 -10.51
N ASP A 99 -33.73 -6.73 -10.90
CA ASP A 99 -33.04 -6.63 -12.19
C ASP A 99 -31.61 -7.11 -11.97
N GLU A 100 -31.24 -8.16 -12.70
CA GLU A 100 -29.92 -8.77 -12.66
C GLU A 100 -28.90 -7.83 -13.33
N THR A 101 -28.16 -7.08 -12.53
CA THR A 101 -26.87 -6.53 -12.97
C THR A 101 -25.77 -7.27 -12.22
N TYR A 102 -25.00 -8.05 -12.97
CA TYR A 102 -23.88 -8.85 -12.52
C TYR A 102 -22.90 -8.00 -11.69
N VAL A 103 -22.81 -8.28 -10.39
CA VAL A 103 -21.63 -7.94 -9.59
C VAL A 103 -20.58 -9.00 -9.94
N GLN A 104 -19.63 -8.66 -10.80
CA GLN A 104 -18.45 -9.50 -10.99
C GLN A 104 -17.55 -9.32 -9.77
N ASP A 105 -17.43 -10.42 -9.04
CA ASP A 105 -16.36 -10.68 -8.09
C ASP A 105 -15.00 -10.34 -8.70
N THR A 106 -14.25 -9.49 -8.01
CA THR A 106 -12.80 -9.33 -8.21
C THR A 106 -12.12 -10.69 -8.04
N PRO A 107 -11.45 -11.24 -9.07
CA PRO A 107 -10.72 -12.48 -8.90
C PRO A 107 -9.45 -12.24 -8.08
N ASN A 108 -9.28 -13.12 -7.10
CA ASN A 108 -8.05 -13.34 -6.36
C ASN A 108 -6.83 -13.31 -7.30
N LEU A 109 -5.85 -12.48 -6.92
CA LEU A 109 -4.48 -12.51 -7.41
C LEU A 109 -3.91 -13.91 -7.22
N SER A 110 -3.81 -14.66 -8.30
CA SER A 110 -2.92 -15.81 -8.39
C SER A 110 -1.80 -15.45 -9.38
N ASP A 111 -0.58 -15.54 -8.88
CA ASP A 111 0.67 -15.44 -9.62
C ASP A 111 0.68 -16.35 -10.85
N LYS A 112 0.30 -15.82 -12.01
CA LYS A 112 0.79 -16.24 -13.34
C LYS A 112 0.73 -15.02 -14.28
N SER A 113 1.81 -14.26 -14.32
CA SER A 113 2.03 -13.17 -15.28
C SER A 113 2.15 -13.72 -16.71
N ILE A 114 1.02 -13.96 -17.35
CA ILE A 114 0.93 -13.81 -18.80
C ILE A 114 0.85 -12.30 -18.99
N GLY A 115 2.00 -11.66 -19.20
CA GLY A 115 2.09 -10.20 -19.31
C GLY A 115 1.12 -9.70 -20.36
N SER A 116 0.15 -8.89 -19.95
CA SER A 116 -0.73 -8.19 -20.87
C SER A 116 0.10 -7.40 -21.89
N PRO A 117 -0.38 -7.29 -23.15
CA PRO A 117 0.40 -6.70 -24.21
C PRO A 117 0.79 -5.25 -23.88
N LYS A 118 2.04 -4.89 -24.17
CA LYS A 118 2.57 -3.54 -23.96
C LYS A 118 1.83 -2.54 -24.85
N CYS A 119 1.32 -1.47 -24.27
CA CYS A 119 0.70 -0.36 -24.98
C CYS A 119 1.75 0.73 -25.22
N ILE A 120 2.13 0.96 -26.48
CA ILE A 120 3.27 1.82 -26.82
C ILE A 120 2.84 3.02 -27.66
N GLY A 121 3.27 4.23 -27.29
CA GLY A 121 3.18 5.41 -28.14
C GLY A 121 1.77 5.98 -28.33
N LYS A 122 0.81 5.61 -27.48
CA LYS A 122 -0.60 5.98 -27.64
C LYS A 122 -1.02 7.12 -26.74
N THR A 123 -1.90 7.97 -27.27
CA THR A 123 -2.72 8.89 -26.48
C THR A 123 -4.00 8.18 -26.06
N LEU A 124 -4.16 8.00 -24.75
CA LEU A 124 -5.28 7.32 -24.12
C LEU A 124 -6.10 8.33 -23.32
N GLU A 125 -7.41 8.17 -23.39
CA GLU A 125 -8.36 8.90 -22.55
C GLU A 125 -8.82 7.99 -21.42
N TYR A 126 -8.88 8.53 -20.20
CA TYR A 126 -9.37 7.79 -19.06
C TYR A 126 -10.87 7.52 -19.18
N ARG A 127 -11.26 6.28 -18.88
CA ARG A 127 -12.63 5.81 -18.84
C ARG A 127 -12.87 5.11 -17.51
N ILE A 128 -14.02 5.39 -16.92
CA ILE A 128 -14.48 4.76 -15.69
C ILE A 128 -14.46 3.23 -15.85
N GLY A 129 -13.85 2.54 -14.89
CA GLY A 129 -13.72 1.08 -14.91
C GLY A 129 -12.63 0.56 -15.85
N GLY A 130 -11.89 1.43 -16.53
CA GLY A 130 -10.76 1.07 -17.37
C GLY A 130 -9.58 0.56 -16.53
N VAL A 131 -8.87 -0.44 -17.07
CA VAL A 131 -7.60 -0.94 -16.52
C VAL A 131 -6.46 -0.37 -17.36
N TYR A 132 -5.52 0.30 -16.70
CA TYR A 132 -4.40 0.97 -17.35
C TYR A 132 -3.08 0.34 -16.90
N GLU A 133 -2.55 -0.56 -17.74
CA GLU A 133 -1.34 -1.30 -17.45
C GLU A 133 -0.41 -1.41 -18.67
N ASN A 134 0.90 -1.56 -18.41
CA ASN A 134 1.96 -1.74 -19.40
C ASN A 134 2.03 -0.60 -20.44
N LEU A 135 1.97 0.64 -19.95
CA LEU A 135 2.04 1.86 -20.77
C LEU A 135 3.49 2.28 -21.00
N GLU A 136 3.91 2.40 -22.25
CA GLU A 136 5.25 2.91 -22.61
C GLU A 136 5.16 4.03 -23.63
N LYS A 137 5.81 5.17 -23.35
CA LYS A 137 5.75 6.35 -24.23
C LYS A 137 4.30 6.76 -24.54
N CYS A 138 3.39 6.50 -23.61
CA CYS A 138 1.97 6.79 -23.75
C CYS A 138 1.61 8.04 -22.97
N SER A 139 0.45 8.62 -23.29
CA SER A 139 -0.18 9.61 -22.42
C SER A 139 -1.56 9.11 -21.98
N LEU A 140 -1.91 9.22 -20.71
CA LEU A 140 -3.24 8.97 -20.18
C LEU A 140 -3.83 10.29 -19.67
N THR A 141 -4.95 10.74 -20.26
CA THR A 141 -5.54 12.05 -19.97
C THR A 141 -6.96 11.97 -19.47
N PHE A 142 -7.36 12.96 -18.66
CA PHE A 142 -8.76 13.19 -18.29
C PHE A 142 -9.06 14.68 -18.14
N GLY A 143 -10.05 15.19 -18.88
CA GLY A 143 -10.48 16.59 -18.89
C GLY A 143 -11.79 16.85 -18.14
N SER A 144 -11.99 18.09 -17.66
CA SER A 144 -13.22 18.51 -16.96
C SER A 144 -14.45 18.61 -17.88
N GLU A 145 -14.24 18.74 -19.19
CA GLU A 145 -15.34 18.91 -20.17
C GLU A 145 -15.94 17.56 -20.60
N GLU A 146 -15.30 16.45 -20.21
CA GLU A 146 -15.57 15.11 -20.77
C GLU A 146 -16.57 14.28 -19.95
N SER A 147 -16.95 14.70 -18.74
CA SER A 147 -17.88 13.93 -17.89
C SER A 147 -18.99 14.77 -17.24
N ASN A 148 -20.21 14.65 -17.75
CA ASN A 148 -21.43 15.06 -17.02
C ASN A 148 -21.76 14.10 -15.85
N GLU A 149 -21.17 12.90 -15.87
CA GLU A 149 -21.34 11.89 -14.82
C GLU A 149 -20.11 11.85 -13.91
N LYS A 150 -20.15 12.66 -12.84
CA LYS A 150 -19.21 12.51 -11.73
C LYS A 150 -19.68 11.36 -10.85
N LEU A 151 -18.81 10.40 -10.60
CA LEU A 151 -19.06 9.37 -9.61
C LEU A 151 -18.87 9.93 -8.21
N ASP A 152 -19.68 9.47 -7.26
CA ASP A 152 -19.43 9.80 -5.85
C ASP A 152 -18.13 9.15 -5.37
N SER A 153 -17.91 7.88 -5.70
CA SER A 153 -16.75 7.11 -5.28
C SER A 153 -16.19 6.21 -6.37
N ALA A 154 -14.87 6.20 -6.57
CA ALA A 154 -14.20 5.24 -7.44
C ALA A 154 -12.73 5.02 -7.05
N ALA A 155 -12.06 4.09 -7.73
CA ALA A 155 -10.63 3.85 -7.60
C ALA A 155 -9.96 3.91 -8.98
N ILE A 156 -8.83 4.61 -9.07
CA ILE A 156 -7.94 4.58 -10.23
C ILE A 156 -6.76 3.68 -9.91
N LEU A 157 -6.50 2.75 -10.80
CA LEU A 157 -5.36 1.85 -10.75
C LEU A 157 -4.56 1.98 -12.05
N ILE A 158 -3.29 2.39 -11.92
CA ILE A 158 -2.35 2.50 -13.03
C ILE A 158 -1.11 1.68 -12.70
N ARG A 159 -0.71 0.77 -13.59
CA ARG A 159 0.42 -0.15 -13.37
C ARG A 159 1.42 -0.12 -14.51
N SER A 160 2.69 -0.39 -14.21
CA SER A 160 3.74 -0.67 -15.21
C SER A 160 3.81 0.42 -16.28
N CYS A 161 4.17 1.63 -15.87
CA CYS A 161 4.31 2.79 -16.76
C CYS A 161 5.78 3.14 -16.98
N HIS A 162 6.19 3.36 -18.23
CA HIS A 162 7.57 3.75 -18.55
C HIS A 162 7.57 4.93 -19.52
N LYS A 163 8.32 5.99 -19.21
CA LYS A 163 8.46 7.19 -20.06
C LYS A 163 7.11 7.72 -20.54
N SER A 164 6.13 7.78 -19.65
CA SER A 164 4.73 8.09 -19.98
C SER A 164 4.24 9.32 -19.22
N VAL A 165 3.18 9.95 -19.74
CA VAL A 165 2.54 11.11 -19.12
C VAL A 165 1.17 10.70 -18.60
N ILE A 166 0.91 10.91 -17.31
CA ILE A 166 -0.40 10.75 -16.70
C ILE A 166 -0.88 12.17 -16.35
N ASN A 167 -1.91 12.67 -17.03
CA ASN A 167 -2.33 14.07 -16.91
C ASN A 167 -3.84 14.21 -16.70
N PHE A 168 -4.23 14.34 -15.44
CA PHE A 168 -5.61 14.50 -15.00
C PHE A 168 -5.87 15.95 -14.62
N LYS A 169 -6.47 16.71 -15.54
CA LYS A 169 -6.86 18.12 -15.34
C LYS A 169 -8.06 18.28 -14.41
N ALA A 170 -8.81 17.20 -14.22
CA ALA A 170 -9.91 17.04 -13.28
C ALA A 170 -9.92 15.61 -12.72
N MET A 171 -10.85 15.30 -11.81
CA MET A 171 -11.10 13.94 -11.34
C MET A 171 -12.51 13.48 -11.68
N PRO A 172 -12.70 12.21 -12.07
CA PRO A 172 -14.02 11.63 -12.36
C PRO A 172 -14.84 11.32 -11.10
N PHE A 173 -14.28 11.51 -9.90
CA PHE A 173 -14.94 11.24 -8.63
C PHE A 173 -14.46 12.18 -7.51
N VAL A 174 -15.25 12.24 -6.43
CA VAL A 174 -14.98 13.08 -5.26
C VAL A 174 -14.37 12.26 -4.10
N HIS A 175 -14.73 10.99 -3.97
CA HIS A 175 -14.24 10.08 -2.93
C HIS A 175 -13.52 8.88 -3.52
N GLY A 176 -12.51 8.36 -2.82
CA GLY A 176 -11.90 7.07 -3.16
C GLY A 176 -10.38 7.11 -3.21
N SER A 177 -9.78 6.48 -4.22
CA SER A 177 -8.31 6.31 -4.24
C SER A 177 -7.67 6.35 -5.62
N VAL A 178 -6.42 6.77 -5.65
CA VAL A 178 -5.52 6.68 -6.80
C VAL A 178 -4.32 5.83 -6.35
N TYR A 179 -4.11 4.71 -7.03
CA TYR A 179 -2.98 3.82 -6.83
C TYR A 179 -2.16 3.73 -8.11
N ILE A 180 -0.89 4.09 -8.02
CA ILE A 180 0.07 4.00 -9.13
C ILE A 180 1.21 3.11 -8.69
N GLU A 181 1.51 2.11 -9.51
CA GLU A 181 2.47 1.06 -9.19
C GLU A 181 3.43 0.81 -10.35
N ASN A 182 4.71 0.63 -10.04
CA ASN A 182 5.76 0.33 -11.01
C ASN A 182 5.80 1.36 -12.16
N ALA A 183 6.10 2.62 -11.83
CA ALA A 183 6.16 3.69 -12.83
C ALA A 183 7.54 4.35 -12.85
N GLN A 184 8.13 4.47 -14.04
CA GLN A 184 9.53 4.87 -14.24
C GLN A 184 9.64 5.98 -15.28
N HIS A 185 10.38 7.04 -14.96
CA HIS A 185 10.62 8.18 -15.86
C HIS A 185 9.31 8.83 -16.38
N CYS A 186 8.29 8.89 -15.54
CA CYS A 186 6.98 9.42 -15.91
C CYS A 186 6.78 10.85 -15.38
N ILE A 187 5.92 11.63 -16.07
CA ILE A 187 5.32 12.84 -15.51
C ILE A 187 3.89 12.50 -15.08
N ILE A 188 3.55 12.81 -13.82
CA ILE A 188 2.28 12.43 -13.20
C ILE A 188 1.62 13.66 -12.59
N LEU A 189 0.54 14.14 -13.22
CA LEU A 189 -0.21 15.33 -12.84
C LEU A 189 -1.65 14.98 -12.47
N PHE A 190 -2.10 15.39 -11.28
CA PHE A 190 -3.50 15.30 -10.85
C PHE A 190 -3.97 16.61 -10.22
N ARG A 191 -5.12 17.10 -10.70
CA ARG A 191 -5.89 18.18 -10.06
C ARG A 191 -7.11 17.61 -9.35
N LEU A 192 -7.05 17.60 -8.02
CA LEU A 192 -8.09 17.05 -7.16
C LEU A 192 -9.15 18.12 -6.84
N PRO A 193 -10.45 17.75 -6.77
CA PRO A 193 -11.53 18.66 -6.37
C PRO A 193 -11.37 19.18 -4.92
N GLU A 194 -11.87 20.38 -4.65
CA GLU A 194 -11.72 21.06 -3.35
C GLU A 194 -12.26 20.25 -2.16
N SER A 195 -13.44 19.65 -2.28
CA SER A 195 -14.06 18.85 -1.21
C SER A 195 -13.71 17.36 -1.27
N SER A 196 -12.70 16.96 -2.05
CA SER A 196 -12.40 15.56 -2.28
C SER A 196 -11.75 14.85 -1.08
N GLN A 197 -12.08 13.57 -0.93
CA GLN A 197 -11.43 12.65 0.00
C GLN A 197 -10.78 11.52 -0.79
N ILE A 198 -9.75 11.89 -1.55
CA ILE A 198 -9.02 10.97 -2.42
C ILE A 198 -7.70 10.61 -1.73
N GLN A 199 -7.54 9.32 -1.46
CA GLN A 199 -6.27 8.77 -0.99
C GLN A 199 -5.34 8.54 -2.18
N ILE A 200 -4.11 9.02 -2.08
CA ILE A 200 -3.08 8.80 -3.11
C ILE A 200 -2.01 7.90 -2.53
N ARG A 201 -1.70 6.81 -3.24
CA ARG A 201 -0.65 5.87 -2.87
C ARG A 201 0.18 5.51 -4.09
N LEU A 202 1.49 5.68 -3.94
CA LEU A 202 2.49 5.50 -5.00
C LEU A 202 3.42 4.38 -4.55
N HIS A 203 3.58 3.35 -5.38
CA HIS A 203 4.37 2.16 -5.08
C HIS A 203 5.39 1.87 -6.19
N GLU A 204 6.66 1.68 -5.84
CA GLU A 204 7.72 1.35 -6.81
C GLU A 204 7.82 2.38 -7.96
N LEU A 205 7.77 3.67 -7.62
CA LEU A 205 8.04 4.74 -8.59
C LEU A 205 9.53 5.08 -8.61
N GLU A 206 10.06 5.30 -9.81
CA GLU A 206 11.46 5.68 -10.02
C GLU A 206 11.56 6.89 -10.96
N ASN A 207 12.35 7.90 -10.57
CA ASN A 207 12.68 9.05 -11.42
C ASN A 207 11.45 9.73 -12.05
N CYS A 208 10.38 9.89 -11.27
CA CYS A 208 9.12 10.49 -11.74
C CYS A 208 8.97 11.94 -11.26
N ASP A 209 8.39 12.78 -12.13
CA ASP A 209 7.96 14.14 -11.81
C ASP A 209 6.49 14.12 -11.38
N ILE A 210 6.19 14.70 -10.22
CA ILE A 210 4.88 14.58 -9.60
C ILE A 210 4.29 15.95 -9.27
N TYR A 211 3.07 16.19 -9.74
CA TYR A 211 2.23 17.33 -9.35
C TYR A 211 0.84 16.85 -8.96
N MET A 212 0.51 16.84 -7.68
CA MET A 212 -0.79 16.38 -7.18
C MET A 212 -1.33 17.36 -6.15
N VAL A 213 -2.24 18.24 -6.59
CA VAL A 213 -2.75 19.30 -5.74
C VAL A 213 -4.26 19.25 -5.63
N ARG A 214 -4.76 19.61 -4.45
CA ARG A 214 -6.17 19.88 -4.21
C ARG A 214 -6.43 21.35 -4.46
N VAL A 215 -7.39 21.65 -5.35
CA VAL A 215 -7.78 23.04 -5.61
C VAL A 215 -8.43 23.61 -4.35
N GLY A 216 -8.07 24.83 -3.93
CA GLY A 216 -8.78 25.57 -2.89
C GLY A 216 -8.48 25.20 -1.42
N LEU A 217 -7.89 24.04 -1.12
CA LEU A 217 -7.61 23.61 0.27
C LEU A 217 -6.14 23.22 0.53
N PRO A 218 -5.62 23.47 1.74
CA PRO A 218 -4.18 23.37 2.01
C PRO A 218 -3.62 21.98 2.36
N HIS A 219 -4.33 20.85 2.26
CA HIS A 219 -3.75 19.57 2.68
C HIS A 219 -4.20 18.36 1.85
N GLN A 220 -3.26 17.79 1.09
CA GLN A 220 -3.37 16.47 0.46
C GLN A 220 -2.31 15.52 1.04
N SER A 221 -2.69 14.34 1.48
CA SER A 221 -1.74 13.31 1.90
C SER A 221 -1.38 12.39 0.73
N ILE A 222 -0.10 12.07 0.59
CA ILE A 222 0.42 11.11 -0.39
C ILE A 222 1.24 10.06 0.35
N VAL A 223 0.94 8.79 0.10
CA VAL A 223 1.68 7.65 0.66
C VAL A 223 2.69 7.15 -0.38
N LEU A 224 3.95 6.98 0.02
CA LEU A 224 5.01 6.44 -0.83
C LEU A 224 5.49 5.10 -0.28
N GLU A 225 5.73 4.15 -1.17
CA GLU A 225 6.30 2.84 -0.83
C GLU A 225 7.31 2.42 -1.89
N ASN A 226 8.54 2.11 -1.47
CA ASN A 226 9.64 1.69 -2.35
C ASN A 226 9.87 2.65 -3.54
N CYS A 227 9.67 3.94 -3.33
CA CYS A 227 9.90 4.94 -4.36
C CYS A 227 11.33 5.49 -4.30
N THR A 228 11.89 5.92 -5.43
CA THR A 228 13.24 6.52 -5.51
C THR A 228 13.31 7.63 -6.56
N GLY A 229 14.15 8.63 -6.33
CA GLY A 229 14.39 9.71 -7.29
C GLY A 229 13.14 10.53 -7.65
N LEU A 230 12.17 10.64 -6.74
CA LEU A 230 10.94 11.38 -7.04
C LEU A 230 11.15 12.90 -6.95
N ARG A 231 10.65 13.63 -7.94
CA ARG A 231 10.65 15.09 -7.93
C ARG A 231 9.22 15.60 -7.81
N PHE A 232 8.85 16.02 -6.61
CA PHE A 232 7.59 16.73 -6.38
C PHE A 232 7.75 18.20 -6.76
N HIS A 233 6.73 18.78 -7.39
CA HIS A 233 6.79 20.18 -7.76
C HIS A 233 6.92 21.08 -6.52
N GLY A 234 7.70 22.17 -6.61
CA GLY A 234 7.94 23.08 -5.49
C GLY A 234 6.67 23.62 -4.81
N ASP A 235 5.60 23.86 -5.58
CA ASP A 235 4.31 24.35 -5.07
C ASP A 235 3.63 23.38 -4.10
N MET A 236 3.91 22.08 -4.22
CA MET A 236 3.35 21.05 -3.35
C MET A 236 3.89 21.11 -1.92
N ARG A 237 5.06 21.73 -1.71
CA ARG A 237 5.77 21.73 -0.41
C ARG A 237 4.90 22.20 0.75
N LYS A 238 4.01 23.17 0.52
CA LYS A 238 3.16 23.75 1.57
C LYS A 238 1.79 23.09 1.68
N CYS A 239 1.32 22.42 0.63
CA CYS A 239 -0.06 21.90 0.55
C CYS A 239 -0.14 20.36 0.55
N THR A 240 1.00 19.68 0.59
CA THR A 240 1.06 18.22 0.54
C THR A 240 1.83 17.65 1.72
N LYS A 241 1.30 16.58 2.31
CA LYS A 241 1.97 15.81 3.36
C LYS A 241 2.36 14.45 2.81
N ILE A 242 3.65 14.19 2.75
CA ILE A 242 4.19 12.92 2.26
C ILE A 242 4.41 11.97 3.44
N HIS A 243 3.88 10.76 3.31
CA HIS A 243 4.07 9.66 4.23
C HIS A 243 4.88 8.57 3.51
N ASP A 244 6.18 8.54 3.75
CA ASP A 244 7.07 7.52 3.17
C ASP A 244 7.11 6.27 4.06
N PHE A 245 6.61 5.15 3.54
CA PHE A 245 6.62 3.84 4.18
C PHE A 245 7.71 2.90 3.63
N SER A 246 8.62 3.39 2.77
CA SER A 246 9.72 2.59 2.18
C SER A 246 10.71 2.03 3.22
N SER A 247 10.74 2.62 4.41
CA SER A 247 11.63 2.24 5.52
C SER A 247 10.92 1.57 6.71
N VAL A 248 9.61 1.30 6.61
CA VAL A 248 8.89 0.62 7.69
C VAL A 248 9.52 -0.76 7.94
N GLY A 249 10.04 -0.95 9.16
CA GLY A 249 10.71 -2.19 9.58
C GLY A 249 12.20 -2.27 9.23
N LYS A 250 12.80 -1.28 8.56
CA LYS A 250 14.25 -1.23 8.29
C LYS A 250 14.97 -0.53 9.45
N THR A 251 16.02 -1.16 9.97
CA THR A 251 16.86 -0.63 11.07
C THR A 251 17.85 0.45 10.63
N ASN A 252 18.15 0.53 9.31
CA ASN A 252 19.11 1.45 8.72
C ASN A 252 18.45 2.31 7.62
N SER A 253 17.41 3.09 7.97
CA SER A 253 16.82 4.03 7.02
C SER A 253 17.81 5.14 6.69
N SER A 254 18.03 5.44 5.41
CA SER A 254 18.79 6.60 4.96
C SER A 254 18.23 7.88 5.58
N GLU A 255 19.10 8.80 6.01
CA GLU A 255 18.69 10.11 6.57
C GLU A 255 18.00 11.00 5.53
N HIS A 256 18.20 10.71 4.24
CA HIS A 256 17.63 11.48 3.15
C HIS A 256 16.33 10.85 2.62
N PRO A 257 15.28 11.67 2.41
CA PRO A 257 14.05 11.20 1.80
C PRO A 257 14.30 10.76 0.34
N ASN A 258 13.54 9.77 -0.13
CA ASN A 258 13.62 9.27 -1.51
C ASN A 258 13.00 10.22 -2.55
N TYR A 259 12.77 11.46 -2.16
CA TYR A 259 12.10 12.47 -2.94
C TYR A 259 12.62 13.86 -2.60
N GLN A 260 12.46 14.78 -3.54
CA GLN A 260 12.79 16.19 -3.36
C GLN A 260 11.68 17.09 -3.89
N TYR A 261 11.63 18.32 -3.37
CA TYR A 261 10.76 19.37 -3.89
C TYR A 261 11.58 20.29 -4.78
N GLU A 262 11.28 20.32 -6.07
CA GLU A 262 11.96 21.16 -7.06
C GLU A 262 10.93 21.70 -8.06
N SER A 263 11.26 22.83 -8.70
CA SER A 263 10.41 23.35 -9.77
C SER A 263 10.70 22.60 -11.07
N PHE A 264 9.65 22.29 -11.82
CA PHE A 264 9.71 21.80 -13.19
C PHE A 264 8.52 22.36 -13.95
N ASP A 265 8.61 22.44 -15.28
CA ASP A 265 7.53 23.03 -16.07
C ASP A 265 6.30 22.10 -16.07
N LEU A 266 5.16 22.66 -15.68
CA LEU A 266 3.86 21.98 -15.76
C LEU A 266 3.26 22.05 -17.18
N CYS A 267 3.88 22.83 -18.08
CA CYS A 267 3.46 23.12 -19.43
C CYS A 267 1.99 23.53 -19.53
N ASN A 268 1.46 24.23 -18.51
CA ASN A 268 0.03 24.54 -18.38
C ASN A 268 -0.89 23.32 -18.52
N PHE A 269 -0.42 22.14 -18.12
CA PHE A 269 -1.09 20.85 -18.30
C PHE A 269 -1.32 20.48 -19.77
N ASP A 270 -0.54 21.02 -20.70
CA ASP A 270 -0.58 20.65 -22.11
C ASP A 270 0.10 19.29 -22.32
N THR A 271 -0.69 18.26 -22.62
CA THR A 271 -0.19 16.88 -22.74
C THR A 271 0.88 16.74 -23.84
N PRO A 272 0.73 17.30 -25.05
CA PRO A 272 1.78 17.27 -26.07
C PRO A 272 3.12 17.83 -25.57
N ALA A 273 3.13 19.03 -24.97
CA ALA A 273 4.35 19.61 -24.42
C ALA A 273 4.98 18.76 -23.30
N LEU A 274 4.17 18.16 -22.43
CA LEU A 274 4.65 17.23 -21.40
C LEU A 274 5.27 15.95 -21.99
N VAL A 275 4.70 15.42 -23.08
CA VAL A 275 5.25 14.25 -23.79
C VAL A 275 6.61 14.58 -24.41
N GLU A 276 6.79 15.79 -24.92
CA GLU A 276 8.09 16.29 -25.42
C GLU A 276 9.13 16.36 -24.29
N LEU A 277 8.76 16.85 -23.09
CA LEU A 277 9.67 16.88 -21.94
C LEU A 277 10.16 15.49 -21.52
N VAL A 278 9.26 14.52 -21.41
CA VAL A 278 9.61 13.12 -21.08
C VAL A 278 10.53 12.52 -22.13
N SER A 279 10.31 12.86 -23.40
CA SER A 279 11.11 12.33 -24.52
C SER A 279 12.47 13.04 -24.66
N GLY A 280 12.55 14.33 -24.36
CA GLY A 280 13.76 15.15 -24.51
C GLY A 280 14.86 14.87 -23.49
N SER A 281 14.54 14.16 -22.41
CA SER A 281 15.46 13.77 -21.33
C SER A 281 16.59 12.82 -21.80
N GLU A 282 16.54 12.32 -23.04
CA GLU A 282 17.58 11.46 -23.65
C GLU A 282 18.75 12.25 -24.27
N SER A 283 18.68 13.59 -24.36
CA SER A 283 19.64 14.40 -25.13
C SER A 283 20.85 14.91 -24.33
N SER A 284 20.99 14.51 -23.06
CA SER A 284 22.03 15.01 -22.14
C SER A 284 22.84 13.87 -21.52
N ILE A 285 23.47 13.06 -22.37
CA ILE A 285 24.61 12.20 -22.01
C ILE A 285 25.65 12.30 -23.13
#